data_AF-A0A8S2WXH6-F1
#
_entry.id   AF-A0A8S2WXH6-F1
#
_cell.length_a   1.000
_cell.length_b   1.000
_cell.length_c   1.000
_cell.angle_alpha   90.00
_cell.angle_beta   90.00
_cell.angle_gamma   90.00
#
_symmetry.space_group_name_H-M   'P 1'
#
loop_
_entity.id
_entity.type
_entity.pdbx_description
1 polymer ?
#
loop_
_entity_poly.entity_id
_entity_poly.type
_entity_poly.pdbx_seq_one_letter_code
_entity_poly.pdbx_strand_id
1 'polypeptide(L)'
;IIVEDTDNKECSLIVEQQNIARELPTKENCISHWSEKDSGDGLREIIAFVYADDCERDKRAFVSMYIANNGNTNIRCGNDVGRSGQIWYLSNERVQSSQSDARETDVNEIPIEVQYGNVLALFDPENGYRLYAIQIEITTATSKTVQTLLLPSVTLAKLE
;
A
#
# COMPACT_ATOMS: atom_id res chain seq x y z
N ILE A 1 -6.27 15.90 27.72
CA ILE A 1 -6.64 17.28 27.29
C ILE A 1 -7.08 18.00 28.56
N ILE A 2 -6.37 19.06 28.96
CA ILE A 2 -6.82 19.95 30.03
C ILE A 2 -7.20 21.26 29.34
N VAL A 3 -8.46 21.65 29.46
CA VAL A 3 -8.95 22.95 28.98
C VAL A 3 -9.29 23.74 30.23
N GLU A 4 -8.49 24.74 30.55
CA GLU A 4 -8.83 25.73 31.56
C GLU A 4 -9.28 27.01 30.86
N ASP A 5 -10.53 27.38 31.12
CA ASP A 5 -11.07 28.70 30.82
C ASP A 5 -11.10 29.48 32.13
N THR A 6 -10.21 30.45 32.25
CA THR A 6 -10.22 31.41 33.35
C THR A 6 -10.02 32.80 32.76
N ASP A 7 -11.13 33.42 32.38
CA ASP A 7 -11.38 34.86 32.42
C ASP A 7 -10.57 35.82 31.52
N ASN A 8 -9.71 35.36 30.61
CA ASN A 8 -8.80 36.26 29.85
C ASN A 8 -9.00 36.38 28.32
N LYS A 9 -10.08 35.85 27.72
CA LYS A 9 -10.34 35.94 26.25
C LYS A 9 -9.22 35.42 25.32
N GLU A 10 -8.19 34.77 25.86
CA GLU A 10 -7.17 34.09 25.09
C GLU A 10 -7.20 32.61 25.47
N CYS A 11 -7.59 31.78 24.50
CA CYS A 11 -7.54 30.33 24.65
C CYS A 11 -6.20 29.83 24.11
N SER A 12 -5.39 29.19 24.95
CA SER A 12 -4.22 28.45 24.51
C SER A 12 -4.47 26.94 24.62
N LEU A 13 -4.34 26.22 23.51
CA LEU A 13 -4.30 24.76 23.52
C LEU A 13 -2.84 24.33 23.63
N ILE A 14 -2.46 23.78 24.79
CA ILE A 14 -1.17 23.13 24.98
C ILE A 14 -1.37 21.63 24.75
N VAL A 15 -0.82 21.11 23.65
CA VAL A 15 -0.77 19.67 23.38
C VAL A 15 0.61 19.17 23.77
N GLU A 16 0.71 18.53 24.94
CA GLU A 16 1.93 17.84 25.35
C GLU A 16 1.88 16.39 24.88
N GLN A 17 2.82 16.01 24.01
CA GLN A 17 3.04 14.61 23.66
C GLN A 17 3.74 13.92 24.83
N GLN A 18 2.98 13.20 25.67
CA GLN A 18 3.53 12.46 26.81
C GLN A 18 4.11 11.09 26.43
N ASN A 19 3.72 10.55 25.27
CA ASN A 19 4.22 9.27 24.79
C ASN A 19 5.48 9.45 23.94
N ILE A 20 6.49 8.63 24.19
CA ILE A 20 7.67 8.52 23.31
C ILE A 20 7.18 8.26 21.87
N ALA A 21 7.73 9.00 20.91
CA ALA A 21 7.44 8.79 19.49
C ALA A 21 7.76 7.33 19.14
N ARG A 22 6.77 6.60 18.62
CA ARG A 22 6.95 5.21 18.23
C ARG A 22 7.50 5.13 16.82
N GLU A 23 8.45 4.23 16.61
CA GLU A 23 8.98 3.92 15.28
C GLU A 23 7.99 3.02 14.52
N LEU A 24 6.94 3.63 13.99
CA LEU A 24 6.02 2.96 13.08
C LEU A 24 6.59 2.98 11.65
N PRO A 25 6.30 1.95 10.82
CA PRO A 25 6.56 2.01 9.40
C PRO A 25 6.01 3.29 8.76
N THR A 26 6.87 4.00 8.05
CA THR A 26 6.50 5.14 7.22
C THR A 26 6.93 4.86 5.80
N LYS A 27 6.38 5.61 4.85
CA LYS A 27 6.83 5.55 3.47
C LYS A 27 8.35 5.75 3.40
N GLU A 28 8.87 6.76 4.11
CA GLU A 28 10.27 7.19 4.06
C GLU A 28 11.22 6.14 4.64
N ASN A 29 10.89 5.55 5.80
CA ASN A 29 11.74 4.54 6.41
C ASN A 29 11.68 3.19 5.67
N CYS A 30 10.56 2.89 5.00
CA CYS A 30 10.47 1.72 4.13
C CYS A 30 11.31 1.92 2.87
N ILE A 31 11.24 3.12 2.25
CA ILE A 31 12.07 3.48 1.09
C ILE A 31 13.54 3.29 1.40
N SER A 32 14.04 3.94 2.47
CA SER A 32 15.47 3.92 2.79
C SER A 32 15.96 2.49 3.00
N HIS A 33 15.19 1.68 3.74
CA HIS A 33 15.54 0.30 4.02
C HIS A 33 15.59 -0.58 2.77
N TRP A 34 14.66 -0.41 1.83
CA TRP A 34 14.59 -1.20 0.59
C TRP A 34 15.63 -0.75 -0.43
N SER A 35 15.98 0.54 -0.47
CA SER A 35 17.06 1.03 -1.32
C SER A 35 18.45 0.55 -0.90
N GLU A 36 18.66 0.32 0.40
CA GLU A 36 19.97 -0.04 0.95
C GLU A 36 20.24 -1.56 1.01
N LYS A 37 19.20 -2.38 1.23
CA LYS A 37 19.37 -3.84 1.42
C LYS A 37 19.10 -4.71 0.20
N ASP A 38 18.28 -4.27 -0.76
CA ASP A 38 17.95 -5.05 -1.95
C ASP A 38 18.97 -4.74 -3.06
N SER A 39 20.19 -5.27 -2.92
CA SER A 39 21.37 -5.06 -3.78
C SER A 39 21.29 -5.71 -5.18
N GLY A 40 20.15 -5.56 -5.85
CA GLY A 40 19.96 -5.95 -7.26
C GLY A 40 18.66 -5.41 -7.88
N ASP A 41 17.57 -5.39 -7.10
CA ASP A 41 16.23 -4.97 -7.54
C ASP A 41 15.70 -3.76 -6.74
N GLY A 42 16.62 -2.86 -6.35
CA GLY A 42 16.32 -1.69 -5.52
C GLY A 42 15.14 -0.85 -6.02
N LEU A 43 14.62 -0.01 -5.13
CA LEU A 43 13.49 0.87 -5.42
C LEU A 43 13.87 1.95 -6.45
N ARG A 44 13.07 2.09 -7.51
CA ARG A 44 13.13 3.22 -8.45
C ARG A 44 12.13 4.31 -8.09
N GLU A 45 10.87 3.94 -7.84
CA GLU A 45 9.76 4.87 -7.63
C GLU A 45 8.67 4.24 -6.77
N ILE A 46 8.15 4.95 -5.76
CA ILE A 46 6.93 4.53 -5.06
C ILE A 46 5.70 5.04 -5.80
N ILE A 47 4.81 4.11 -6.16
CA ILE A 47 3.49 4.41 -6.71
C ILE A 47 2.52 4.71 -5.56
N ALA A 48 2.51 3.85 -4.54
CA ALA A 48 1.60 3.99 -3.41
C ALA A 48 2.16 3.41 -2.11
N PHE A 49 1.69 3.96 -1.00
CA PHE A 49 1.90 3.45 0.35
C PHE A 49 0.58 3.61 1.12
N VAL A 50 -0.12 2.50 1.31
CA VAL A 50 -1.40 2.42 2.00
C VAL A 50 -1.15 1.81 3.36
N TYR A 51 -1.74 2.35 4.42
CA TYR A 51 -1.56 1.81 5.77
C TYR A 51 -2.82 1.89 6.61
N ALA A 52 -2.87 1.04 7.63
CA ALA A 52 -3.84 1.07 8.70
C ALA A 52 -3.12 0.86 10.04
N ASP A 53 -3.48 1.67 11.04
CA ASP A 53 -2.88 1.62 12.37
C ASP A 53 -3.63 0.63 13.26
N ASP A 54 -2.90 -0.11 14.07
CA ASP A 54 -3.40 -0.94 15.15
C ASP A 54 -3.04 -0.26 16.48
N CYS A 55 -3.93 0.57 16.99
CA CYS A 55 -3.75 1.32 18.23
C CYS A 55 -3.74 0.44 19.49
N GLU A 56 -4.26 -0.79 19.43
CA GLU A 56 -4.21 -1.72 20.57
C GLU A 56 -2.82 -2.36 20.70
N ARG A 57 -2.15 -2.58 19.57
CA ARG A 57 -0.85 -3.26 19.51
C ARG A 57 0.31 -2.31 19.25
N ASP A 58 0.02 -1.02 19.08
CA ASP A 58 0.96 0.01 18.66
C ASP A 58 1.73 -0.38 17.38
N LYS A 59 1.00 -0.89 16.38
CA LYS A 59 1.57 -1.35 15.11
C LYS A 59 0.92 -0.64 13.93
N ARG A 60 1.58 -0.72 12.77
CA ARG A 60 1.02 -0.30 11.50
C ARG A 60 1.15 -1.42 10.49
N ALA A 61 0.03 -1.82 9.89
CA ALA A 61 0.04 -2.66 8.72
C ALA A 61 0.08 -1.77 7.48
N PHE A 62 0.87 -2.15 6.47
CA PHE A 62 0.96 -1.39 5.23
C PHE A 62 1.04 -2.31 4.01
N VAL A 63 0.61 -1.76 2.88
CA VAL A 63 0.84 -2.30 1.54
C VAL A 63 1.43 -1.17 0.70
N SER A 64 2.56 -1.44 0.07
CA SER A 64 3.24 -0.53 -0.84
C SER A 64 3.24 -1.09 -2.25
N MET A 65 3.00 -0.21 -3.21
CA MET A 65 3.20 -0.49 -4.62
C MET A 65 4.35 0.38 -5.14
N TYR A 66 5.30 -0.21 -5.83
CA TYR A 66 6.48 0.48 -6.31
C TYR A 66 7.05 -0.10 -7.60
N ILE A 67 7.82 0.70 -8.32
CA ILE A 67 8.61 0.27 -9.48
C ILE A 67 10.03 -0.01 -8.99
N ALA A 68 10.55 -1.20 -9.27
CA ALA A 68 11.95 -1.55 -9.03
C ALA A 68 12.86 -1.04 -10.16
N ASN A 69 14.17 -1.04 -9.92
CA ASN A 69 15.18 -0.62 -10.88
C ASN A 69 15.18 -1.46 -12.17
N ASN A 70 14.81 -2.73 -12.08
CA ASN A 70 14.60 -3.62 -13.22
C ASN A 70 13.32 -3.29 -14.04
N GLY A 71 12.54 -2.30 -13.62
CA GLY A 71 11.31 -1.86 -14.28
C GLY A 71 10.05 -2.61 -13.86
N ASN A 72 10.17 -3.66 -13.03
CA ASN A 72 9.02 -4.42 -12.55
C ASN A 72 8.21 -3.61 -11.54
N THR A 73 6.90 -3.76 -11.62
CA THR A 73 5.99 -3.20 -10.63
C THR A 73 5.74 -4.24 -9.55
N ASN A 74 5.97 -3.86 -8.29
CA ASN A 74 5.94 -4.74 -7.14
C ASN A 74 4.90 -4.27 -6.14
N ILE A 75 4.22 -5.22 -5.50
CA ILE A 75 3.40 -5.02 -4.32
C ILE A 75 4.09 -5.71 -3.16
N ARG A 76 4.31 -4.96 -2.07
CA ARG A 76 4.97 -5.43 -0.86
C ARG A 76 4.13 -5.07 0.34
N CYS A 77 3.89 -6.04 1.21
CA CYS A 77 3.11 -5.85 2.43
C CYS A 77 3.99 -6.07 3.66
N GLY A 78 3.64 -5.44 4.78
CA GLY A 78 4.42 -5.56 6.00
C GLY A 78 3.78 -4.89 7.20
N ASN A 79 4.38 -5.11 8.36
CA ASN A 79 3.97 -4.49 9.62
C ASN A 79 5.15 -3.97 10.46
N ASP A 80 6.35 -3.97 9.90
CA ASP A 80 7.59 -3.56 10.56
C ASP A 80 8.61 -3.06 9.53
N VAL A 81 9.53 -2.19 9.97
CA VAL A 81 10.58 -1.62 9.12
C VAL A 81 11.64 -2.69 8.86
N GLY A 82 11.71 -3.18 7.63
CA GLY A 82 12.73 -4.14 7.20
C GLY A 82 12.38 -5.63 7.36
N ARG A 83 11.28 -5.97 8.03
CA ARG A 83 10.64 -7.30 7.90
C ARG A 83 9.44 -7.17 6.98
N SER A 84 9.70 -7.18 5.69
CA SER A 84 8.64 -7.22 4.70
C SER A 84 8.18 -8.66 4.48
N GLY A 85 6.87 -8.81 4.30
CA GLY A 85 6.29 -10.03 3.78
C GLY A 85 6.64 -10.30 2.32
N GLN A 86 5.94 -11.28 1.74
CA GLN A 86 6.06 -11.69 0.35
C GLN A 86 5.95 -10.49 -0.62
N ILE A 87 6.84 -10.45 -1.61
CA ILE A 87 6.78 -9.50 -2.72
C ILE A 87 5.97 -10.14 -3.84
N TRP A 88 4.97 -9.43 -4.33
CA TRP A 88 4.20 -9.84 -5.50
C TRP A 88 4.59 -8.98 -6.70
N TYR A 89 4.97 -9.63 -7.80
CA TYR A 89 5.40 -8.97 -9.04
C TYR A 89 4.20 -8.87 -9.99
N LEU A 90 3.85 -7.65 -10.42
CA LEU A 90 3.05 -7.43 -11.63
C LEU A 90 3.97 -7.60 -12.84
N SER A 91 4.26 -8.84 -13.22
CA SER A 91 4.87 -9.11 -14.52
C SER A 91 3.81 -9.09 -15.62
N ASN A 92 4.22 -8.83 -16.86
CA ASN A 92 3.32 -8.89 -18.02
C ASN A 92 2.63 -10.27 -18.10
N GLU A 93 3.39 -11.37 -17.96
CA GLU A 93 2.85 -12.74 -17.94
C GLU A 93 1.73 -12.93 -16.90
N ARG A 94 1.91 -12.41 -15.68
CA ARG A 94 0.89 -12.50 -14.62
C ARG A 94 -0.33 -11.66 -14.94
N VAL A 95 -0.14 -10.45 -15.46
CA VAL A 95 -1.26 -9.60 -15.87
C VAL A 95 -2.05 -10.29 -16.98
N GLN A 96 -1.40 -10.80 -18.02
CA GLN A 96 -2.06 -11.52 -19.11
C GLN A 96 -2.81 -12.77 -18.62
N SER A 97 -2.22 -13.54 -17.69
CA SER A 97 -2.90 -14.67 -17.05
C SER A 97 -4.15 -14.20 -16.32
N SER A 98 -4.05 -13.20 -15.43
CA SER A 98 -5.20 -12.70 -14.68
C SER A 98 -6.27 -12.03 -15.56
N GLN A 99 -5.88 -11.40 -16.67
CA GLN A 99 -6.82 -10.89 -17.68
C GLN A 99 -7.58 -12.03 -18.36
N SER A 100 -6.89 -13.14 -18.65
CA SER A 100 -7.51 -14.34 -19.23
C SER A 100 -8.45 -14.98 -18.22
N ASP A 101 -8.03 -15.13 -16.97
CA ASP A 101 -8.86 -15.65 -15.88
C ASP A 101 -10.12 -14.80 -15.67
N ALA A 102 -9.98 -13.47 -15.63
CA ALA A 102 -11.08 -12.52 -15.49
C ALA A 102 -12.09 -12.66 -16.64
N ARG A 103 -11.59 -12.82 -17.88
CA ARG A 103 -12.42 -13.01 -19.07
C ARG A 103 -13.13 -14.36 -19.10
N GLU A 104 -12.45 -15.44 -18.71
CA GLU A 104 -13.02 -16.79 -18.69
C GLU A 104 -14.07 -16.96 -17.61
N THR A 105 -13.89 -16.30 -16.47
CA THR A 105 -14.79 -16.39 -15.31
C THR A 105 -15.84 -15.28 -15.25
N ASP A 106 -15.77 -14.30 -16.16
CA ASP A 106 -16.67 -13.13 -16.23
C ASP A 106 -16.69 -12.32 -14.92
N VAL A 107 -15.50 -12.07 -14.35
CA VAL A 107 -15.32 -11.31 -13.11
C VAL A 107 -14.40 -10.11 -13.32
N ASN A 108 -14.73 -8.99 -12.66
CA ASN A 108 -13.98 -7.73 -12.79
C ASN A 108 -12.90 -7.58 -11.73
N GLU A 109 -12.83 -8.50 -10.77
CA GLU A 109 -11.98 -8.40 -9.59
C GLU A 109 -11.26 -9.74 -9.37
N ILE A 110 -9.93 -9.75 -9.49
CA ILE A 110 -9.12 -10.93 -9.21
C ILE A 110 -8.29 -10.67 -7.94
N PRO A 111 -8.38 -11.53 -6.92
CA PRO A 111 -7.59 -11.37 -5.71
C PRO A 111 -6.10 -11.62 -5.98
N ILE A 112 -5.27 -10.76 -5.41
CA ILE A 112 -3.83 -10.89 -5.36
C ILE A 112 -3.46 -11.41 -3.97
N GLU A 113 -2.92 -12.63 -3.91
CA GLU A 113 -2.46 -13.22 -2.66
C GLU A 113 -1.29 -12.43 -2.07
N VAL A 114 -1.55 -11.75 -0.97
CA VAL A 114 -0.56 -11.04 -0.15
C VAL A 114 -0.68 -11.48 1.31
N GLN A 115 0.40 -11.35 2.07
CA GLN A 115 0.43 -11.75 3.48
C GLN A 115 -0.47 -10.86 4.37
N TYR A 116 -0.61 -9.59 4.02
CA TYR A 116 -1.39 -8.62 4.79
C TYR A 116 -2.26 -7.75 3.88
N GLY A 117 -3.51 -7.59 4.30
CA GLY A 117 -4.52 -6.87 3.54
C GLY A 117 -5.17 -7.73 2.45
N ASN A 118 -6.25 -7.20 1.88
CA ASN A 118 -6.90 -7.74 0.69
C ASN A 118 -6.52 -6.83 -0.48
N VAL A 119 -5.87 -7.41 -1.49
CA VAL A 119 -5.47 -6.68 -2.69
C VAL A 119 -6.22 -7.27 -3.87
N LEU A 120 -6.92 -6.43 -4.63
CA LEU A 120 -7.69 -6.82 -5.80
C LEU A 120 -7.14 -6.15 -7.05
N ALA A 121 -6.92 -6.94 -8.09
CA ALA A 121 -6.70 -6.44 -9.44
C ALA A 121 -8.05 -6.17 -10.11
N LEU A 122 -8.26 -4.94 -10.57
CA LEU A 122 -9.52 -4.50 -11.16
C LEU A 122 -9.39 -4.46 -12.69
N PHE A 123 -10.28 -5.19 -13.35
CA PHE A 123 -10.33 -5.35 -14.81
C PHE A 123 -11.56 -4.69 -15.39
N ASP A 124 -11.39 -4.05 -16.54
CA ASP A 124 -12.45 -3.35 -17.24
C ASP A 124 -13.09 -4.27 -18.30
N PRO A 125 -14.31 -4.78 -18.09
CA PRO A 125 -14.96 -5.69 -19.03
C PRO A 125 -15.30 -5.01 -20.35
N GLU A 126 -15.57 -3.70 -20.36
CA GLU A 126 -15.90 -2.95 -21.59
C GLU A 126 -14.68 -2.79 -22.49
N ASN A 127 -13.48 -2.77 -21.89
CA ASN A 127 -12.20 -2.67 -22.60
C ASN A 127 -11.47 -4.01 -22.72
N GLY A 128 -12.22 -5.12 -22.75
CA GLY A 128 -11.68 -6.45 -23.01
C GLY A 128 -10.97 -7.08 -21.81
N TYR A 129 -11.41 -6.76 -20.59
CA TYR A 129 -10.80 -7.16 -19.32
C TYR A 129 -9.37 -6.65 -19.16
N ARG A 130 -9.12 -5.38 -19.54
CA ARG A 130 -7.81 -4.75 -19.28
C ARG A 130 -7.69 -4.35 -17.82
N LEU A 131 -6.52 -4.62 -17.23
CA LEU A 131 -6.20 -4.15 -15.88
C LEU A 131 -6.18 -2.63 -15.89
N TYR A 132 -6.89 -1.97 -14.98
CA TYR A 132 -6.91 -0.50 -14.91
C TYR A 132 -6.59 0.05 -13.51
N ALA A 133 -6.80 -0.75 -12.47
CA ALA A 133 -6.59 -0.32 -11.10
C ALA A 133 -6.25 -1.49 -10.17
N ILE A 134 -5.67 -1.14 -9.02
CA ILE A 134 -5.48 -2.05 -7.89
C ILE A 134 -6.25 -1.48 -6.70
N GLN A 135 -7.12 -2.26 -6.10
CA GLN A 135 -7.73 -1.91 -4.82
C GLN A 135 -6.97 -2.58 -3.68
N ILE A 136 -6.69 -1.81 -2.64
CA ILE A 136 -5.99 -2.25 -1.44
C ILE A 136 -6.91 -1.97 -0.26
N GLU A 137 -7.23 -3.02 0.49
CA GLU A 137 -7.90 -2.94 1.78
C GLU A 137 -6.97 -3.47 2.87
N ILE A 138 -6.75 -2.67 3.91
CA ILE A 138 -6.00 -3.08 5.10
C ILE A 138 -6.91 -2.89 6.30
N THR A 139 -7.14 -3.97 7.04
CA THR A 139 -7.96 -3.97 8.25
C THR A 139 -7.11 -4.42 9.43
N THR A 140 -7.08 -3.62 10.49
CA THR A 140 -6.50 -3.96 11.80
C THR A 140 -7.62 -4.12 12.83
N ALA A 141 -7.28 -4.38 14.09
CA ALA A 141 -8.26 -4.42 15.18
C ALA A 141 -8.98 -3.07 15.39
N THR A 142 -8.33 -1.95 15.07
CA THR A 142 -8.78 -0.59 15.44
C THR A 142 -9.02 0.33 14.25
N SER A 143 -8.58 -0.03 13.05
CA SER A 143 -8.80 0.79 11.86
C SER A 143 -8.94 -0.03 10.59
N LYS A 144 -9.52 0.60 9.57
CA LYS A 144 -9.64 0.07 8.22
C LYS A 144 -9.32 1.16 7.22
N THR A 145 -8.48 0.85 6.26
CA THR A 145 -8.15 1.72 5.12
C THR A 145 -8.45 1.00 3.84
N VAL A 146 -9.21 1.64 2.94
CA VAL A 146 -9.46 1.15 1.58
C VAL A 146 -8.97 2.22 0.61
N GLN A 147 -8.14 1.83 -0.35
CA GLN A 147 -7.60 2.72 -1.37
C GLN A 147 -7.58 2.03 -2.72
N THR A 148 -8.19 2.68 -3.72
CA THR A 148 -8.09 2.28 -5.13
C THR A 148 -7.02 3.12 -5.82
N LEU A 149 -6.08 2.44 -6.46
CA LEU A 149 -4.97 3.03 -7.20
C LEU A 149 -5.20 2.83 -8.68
N LEU A 150 -5.52 3.91 -9.39
CA LEU A 150 -5.55 3.89 -10.85
C LEU A 150 -4.12 3.72 -11.37
N LEU A 151 -3.92 2.74 -12.25
CA LEU A 151 -2.60 2.52 -12.83
C LEU A 151 -2.34 3.54 -13.94
N PRO A 152 -1.20 4.26 -13.92
CA PRO A 152 -0.85 5.18 -14.99
C PRO A 152 -0.78 4.46 -16.34
N SER A 153 -1.18 5.12 -17.42
CA SER A 153 -1.13 4.55 -18.79
C SER A 153 0.27 4.07 -19.19
N VAL A 154 1.33 4.71 -18.66
CA VAL A 154 2.73 4.31 -18.87
C VAL A 154 3.05 2.97 -18.18
N THR A 155 2.43 2.70 -17.03
CA THR A 155 2.55 1.44 -16.32
C THR A 155 1.77 0.35 -17.05
N LEU A 156 0.56 0.65 -17.50
CA LEU A 156 -0.26 -0.27 -18.29
C LEU A 156 0.41 -0.67 -19.61
N ALA A 157 1.00 0.27 -20.33
CA ALA A 157 1.69 0.00 -21.60
C ALA A 157 2.92 -0.93 -21.47
N LYS A 158 3.44 -1.13 -20.26
CA LYS A 158 4.52 -2.11 -19.99
C LYS A 158 4.00 -3.49 -19.58
N LEU A 159 2.73 -3.54 -19.19
CA LEU A 159 2.03 -4.74 -18.71
C LEU A 159 1.14 -5.37 -19.79
N GLU A 160 0.94 -4.69 -20.92
CA GLU A 160 0.35 -5.20 -22.16
C GLU A 160 1.46 -5.72 -23.10
#